data_AF-A0A958N3V1-F1
#
_entry.id   AF-A0A958N3V1-F1
#
_cell.length_a   1.000
_cell.length_b   1.000
_cell.length_c   1.000
_cell.angle_alpha   90.00
_cell.angle_beta   90.00
_cell.angle_gamma   90.00
#
_symmetry.space_group_name_H-M   'P 1'
#
loop_
_entity.id
_entity.type
_entity.pdbx_description
1 polymer ?
#
loop_
_entity_poly.entity_id
_entity_poly.type
_entity_poly.pdbx_seq_one_letter_code
_entity_poly.pdbx_strand_id
1 'polypeptide(L)'
;MEKGFNTDIELSGKKYHVQTEDWGRNNPFFVSRVYHGGAVLKSVKISYLDILPRGYESGPKAIRLALELQHKKILDLLVSGHLL
;
A
#
# COMPACT_ATOMS: atom_id res chain seq x y z
N MET A 1 6.32 2.15 13.70
CA MET A 1 5.89 1.61 12.41
C MET A 1 4.69 0.73 12.68
N GLU A 2 3.65 0.86 11.87
CA GLU A 2 2.45 0.02 11.95
C GLU A 2 2.63 -1.28 11.16
N LYS A 3 1.88 -2.34 11.53
CA LYS A 3 1.89 -3.60 10.78
C LYS A 3 1.30 -3.41 9.38
N GLY A 4 2.03 -3.87 8.37
CA GLY A 4 1.64 -3.86 6.96
C GLY A 4 0.44 -4.76 6.63
N PHE A 5 0.01 -4.68 5.37
CA PHE A 5 -1.04 -5.53 4.81
C PHE A 5 -0.49 -6.36 3.66
N ASN A 6 -0.94 -7.62 3.60
CA ASN A 6 -0.62 -8.57 2.54
C ASN A 6 -1.93 -9.19 2.05
N THR A 7 -2.10 -9.25 0.73
CA THR A 7 -3.25 -9.90 0.10
C THR A 7 -2.78 -10.65 -1.15
N ASP A 8 -3.09 -11.93 -1.21
CA ASP A 8 -2.99 -12.72 -2.45
C ASP A 8 -4.31 -12.62 -3.22
N ILE A 9 -4.23 -12.35 -4.52
CA ILE A 9 -5.41 -12.23 -5.40
C ILE A 9 -5.15 -12.91 -6.74
N GLU A 10 -6.15 -13.61 -7.26
CA GLU A 10 -6.11 -14.20 -8.60
C GLU A 10 -6.99 -13.38 -9.55
N LEU A 11 -6.42 -12.92 -10.67
CA LEU A 11 -7.11 -12.16 -11.71
C LEU A 11 -6.80 -12.77 -13.07
N SER A 12 -7.84 -13.20 -13.79
CA SER A 12 -7.72 -13.80 -15.12
C SER A 12 -6.69 -14.94 -15.20
N GLY A 13 -6.66 -15.80 -14.18
CA GLY A 13 -5.72 -16.93 -14.08
C GLY A 13 -4.29 -16.58 -13.68
N LYS A 14 -4.00 -15.31 -13.39
CA LYS A 14 -2.70 -14.86 -12.85
C LYS A 14 -2.82 -14.57 -11.37
N LYS A 15 -1.89 -15.10 -10.57
CA LYS A 15 -1.79 -14.82 -9.14
C LYS A 15 -0.89 -13.61 -8.89
N TYR A 16 -1.37 -12.70 -8.08
CA TYR A 16 -0.64 -11.52 -7.63
C TYR A 16 -0.57 -11.51 -6.10
N HIS A 17 0.54 -11.01 -5.59
CA HIS A 17 0.69 -10.69 -4.17
C HIS A 17 0.81 -9.18 -4.02
N VAL A 18 -0.05 -8.58 -3.21
CA VAL A 18 -0.01 -7.15 -2.90
C VAL A 18 0.47 -6.99 -1.47
N GLN A 19 1.56 -6.27 -1.28
CA GLN A 19 2.10 -5.90 0.02
C GLN A 19 2.01 -4.39 0.18
N THR A 20 1.71 -3.90 1.39
CA THR A 20 1.74 -2.47 1.72
C THR A 20 2.35 -2.25 3.10
N GLU A 21 3.40 -1.44 3.15
CA GLU A 21 4.24 -1.24 4.32
C GLU A 21 4.25 0.22 4.77
N ASP A 22 4.35 0.40 6.08
CA ASP A 22 4.71 1.66 6.70
C ASP A 22 6.24 1.69 6.92
N TRP A 23 6.96 2.59 6.24
CA TRP A 23 8.41 2.75 6.39
C TRP A 23 8.82 3.67 7.57
N GLY A 24 7.86 4.19 8.32
CA GLY A 24 8.06 4.86 9.60
C GLY A 24 8.54 6.31 9.49
N ARG A 25 8.59 7.01 10.62
CA ARG A 25 8.83 8.46 10.68
C ARG A 25 10.19 8.92 10.13
N ASN A 26 11.22 8.07 10.20
CA ASN A 26 12.53 8.38 9.64
C ASN A 26 12.56 8.28 8.10
N ASN A 27 11.59 7.59 7.50
CA ASN A 27 11.41 7.45 6.07
C ASN A 27 9.90 7.44 5.78
N PRO A 28 9.22 8.61 5.92
CA PRO A 28 7.78 8.71 6.15
C PRO A 28 6.97 8.46 4.88
N PHE A 29 6.94 7.19 4.48
CA PHE A 29 6.28 6.72 3.28
C PHE A 29 5.46 5.48 3.56
N PHE A 30 4.36 5.40 2.85
CA PHE A 30 3.60 4.18 2.65
C PHE A 30 4.00 3.59 1.30
N VAL A 31 4.46 2.34 1.30
CA VAL A 31 4.97 1.69 0.10
C VAL A 31 4.16 0.45 -0.19
N SER A 32 3.52 0.44 -1.36
CA SER A 32 2.82 -0.72 -1.89
C SER A 32 3.63 -1.36 -3.01
N ARG A 33 3.67 -2.69 -3.03
CA ARG A 33 4.31 -3.49 -4.06
C ARG A 33 3.37 -4.57 -4.55
N VAL A 34 3.27 -4.70 -5.86
CA VAL A 34 2.53 -5.79 -6.52
C VAL A 34 3.54 -6.75 -7.11
N TYR A 35 3.42 -8.01 -6.75
CA TYR A 35 4.29 -9.09 -7.19
C TYR A 35 3.54 -10.07 -8.09
N HIS A 36 4.27 -10.68 -9.01
CA HIS A 36 3.83 -11.83 -9.79
C HIS A 36 5.03 -12.77 -10.00
N GLY A 37 4.88 -14.06 -9.65
CA GLY A 37 5.98 -15.03 -9.78
C GLY A 37 7.25 -14.65 -9.00
N GLY A 38 7.12 -13.90 -7.90
CA GLY A 38 8.25 -13.40 -7.10
C GLY A 38 8.89 -12.10 -7.60
N ALA A 39 8.55 -11.63 -8.80
CA ALA A 39 9.04 -10.35 -9.32
C ALA A 39 8.12 -9.19 -8.92
N VAL A 40 8.68 -8.02 -8.62
CA VAL A 40 7.90 -6.78 -8.41
C VAL A 40 7.49 -6.24 -9.77
N LEU A 41 6.19 -6.19 -10.06
CA LEU A 41 5.64 -5.59 -11.27
C LEU A 41 5.41 -4.09 -11.12
N LYS A 42 4.97 -3.65 -9.93
CA LYS A 42 4.68 -2.25 -9.64
C LYS A 42 5.07 -1.90 -8.22
N SER A 43 5.59 -0.70 -8.03
CA SER A 43 5.74 -0.07 -6.72
C SER A 43 5.04 1.28 -6.72
N VAL A 44 4.25 1.53 -5.69
CA VAL A 44 3.60 2.82 -5.44
C VAL A 44 4.09 3.32 -4.10
N LYS A 45 4.64 4.53 -4.07
CA LYS A 45 5.21 5.15 -2.88
C LYS A 45 4.55 6.50 -2.68
N ILE A 46 3.97 6.72 -1.51
CA ILE A 46 3.28 7.97 -1.18
C ILE A 46 3.80 8.47 0.17
N SER A 47 4.08 9.76 0.28
CA SER A 47 4.59 10.33 1.53
C SER A 47 3.45 10.47 2.54
N TYR A 48 3.81 10.44 3.83
CA TYR A 48 2.85 10.76 4.90
C TYR A 48 2.22 12.14 4.70
N LEU A 49 2.99 13.12 4.20
CA LEU A 49 2.52 14.50 4.03
C LEU A 49 1.42 14.63 2.98
N ASP A 50 1.38 13.72 2.01
CA ASP A 50 0.38 13.72 0.94
C ASP A 50 -0.95 13.11 1.38
N ILE A 51 -0.93 12.22 2.38
CA ILE A 51 -2.11 11.44 2.80
C ILE A 51 -2.64 11.87 4.18
N LEU A 52 -1.77 12.22 5.11
CA LEU A 52 -2.17 12.57 6.47
C LEU A 52 -2.54 14.07 6.55
N PRO A 53 -3.66 14.43 7.21
CA PRO A 53 -4.03 15.84 7.38
C PRO A 53 -2.94 16.64 8.11
N ARG A 54 -2.68 17.87 7.67
CA ARG A 54 -1.75 18.77 8.38
C ARG A 54 -2.24 18.98 9.82
N GLY A 55 -1.35 18.76 10.80
CA GLY A 55 -1.68 18.91 12.22
C GLY A 55 -2.30 17.67 12.87
N TYR A 56 -2.69 16.65 12.11
CA TYR A 56 -2.86 15.33 12.70
C TYR A 56 -1.47 14.82 13.06
N GLU A 57 -1.22 14.64 14.35
CA GLU A 57 -0.09 13.84 14.79
C GLU A 57 -0.12 12.53 14.00
N SER A 58 1.01 12.11 13.44
CA SER A 58 1.20 10.81 12.82
C SER A 58 1.11 9.71 13.89
N GLY A 59 -0.02 9.69 14.59
CA GLY A 59 -0.34 8.77 15.65
C GLY A 59 -0.67 7.41 15.04
N PRO A 60 -0.48 6.33 15.81
CA PRO A 60 -0.66 4.95 15.34
C PRO A 60 -1.97 4.73 14.56
N LYS A 61 -3.10 5.27 15.05
CA LYS A 61 -4.42 5.11 14.41
C LYS A 61 -4.51 5.75 13.03
N ALA A 62 -3.97 6.96 12.87
CA ALA A 62 -4.00 7.67 11.58
C ALA A 62 -3.11 6.97 10.55
N ILE A 63 -1.91 6.54 10.97
CA ILE A 63 -0.99 5.76 10.13
C ILE A 63 -1.64 4.44 9.72
N ARG A 64 -2.25 3.71 10.66
CA ARG A 64 -2.96 2.45 10.40
C ARG A 64 -4.07 2.63 9.36
N LEU A 65 -4.91 3.66 9.52
CA LEU A 65 -6.01 3.94 8.60
C LEU A 65 -5.50 4.32 7.21
N ALA A 66 -4.50 5.20 7.11
CA ALA A 66 -3.89 5.58 5.84
C ALA A 66 -3.28 4.38 5.11
N LEU A 67 -2.57 3.51 5.85
CA LEU A 67 -1.98 2.29 5.33
C LEU A 67 -3.05 1.32 4.77
N GLU A 68 -4.19 1.20 5.48
CA GLU A 68 -5.32 0.36 5.03
C GLU A 68 -5.98 0.91 3.77
N LEU A 69 -6.23 2.23 3.74
CA LEU A 69 -6.83 2.90 2.60
C LEU A 69 -5.94 2.79 1.36
N GLN A 70 -4.63 2.96 1.51
CA GLN A 70 -3.69 2.73 0.42
C GLN A 70 -3.73 1.28 -0.07
N HIS A 71 -3.72 0.30 0.83
CA HIS A 71 -3.77 -1.11 0.44
C HIS A 71 -5.03 -1.44 -0.35
N LYS A 72 -6.20 -1.02 0.13
CA LYS A 72 -7.49 -1.19 -0.55
C LYS A 72 -7.49 -0.53 -1.92
N LYS A 73 -7.01 0.72 -2.01
CA LYS A 73 -6.91 1.43 -3.29
C LYS A 73 -6.04 0.69 -4.32
N ILE A 74 -4.92 0.10 -3.89
CA ILE A 74 -4.06 -0.68 -4.78
C ILE A 74 -4.77 -1.94 -5.28
N LEU A 75 -5.50 -2.64 -4.40
CA LEU A 75 -6.33 -3.78 -4.80
C LEU A 75 -7.40 -3.36 -5.82
N ASP A 76 -8.12 -2.27 -5.57
CA ASP A 76 -9.18 -1.78 -6.47
C ASP A 76 -8.62 -1.40 -7.85
N LEU A 77 -7.47 -0.71 -7.89
CA LEU A 77 -6.79 -0.35 -9.15
C LEU A 77 -6.27 -1.59 -9.89
N LEU A 78 -5.81 -2.61 -9.16
CA LEU A 78 -5.35 -3.87 -9.75
C LEU A 78 -6.52 -4.66 -10.34
N VAL A 79 -7.62 -4.81 -9.58
CA VAL A 79 -8.84 -5.52 -10.02
C VAL A 79 -9.48 -4.83 -11.23
N SER A 80 -9.51 -3.50 -11.25
CA SER A 80 -10.08 -2.73 -12.35
C SER A 80 -9.16 -2.61 -13.58
N GLY A 81 -7.93 -3.14 -13.52
CA GLY A 81 -6.97 -3.08 -14.62
C GLY A 81 -6.33 -1.71 -14.87
N HIS A 82 -6.41 -0.78 -13.91
CA HIS A 82 -5.83 0.56 -14.02
C HIS A 82 -4.43 0.68 -13.40
N LEU A 83 -3.93 -0.37 -12.77
CA LEU A 83 -2.61 -0.35 -12.10
C LEU A 83 -1.47 -0.92 -12.94
N LEU A 84 -1.74 -2.00 -13.68
CA LEU A 84 -0.79 -2.78 -14.48
C LEU A 84 -1.10 -2.67 -15.97
#